data_AF-A0A354TAB2-F1
#
_entry.id   AF-A0A354TAB2-F1
#
_cell.length_a   1.000
_cell.length_b   1.000
_cell.length_c   1.000
_cell.angle_alpha   90.00
_cell.angle_beta   90.00
_cell.angle_gamma   90.00
#
_symmetry.space_group_name_H-M   'P 1'
#
loop_
_entity.id
_entity.type
_entity.pdbx_description
1 polymer ?
#
loop_
_entity_poly.entity_id
_entity_poly.type
_entity_poly.pdbx_seq_one_letter_code
_entity_poly.pdbx_strand_id
1 'polypeptide(L)'
;MNHSILRFFTGLAAVVLLSQCAAGPQSRIERNPQMFNQLSSRDRELVTSGVIREGMNRDAVFLAWGRPDQVSAGTSRGKEIESWTYLGERPVRSYNMNMGFGFGGWGMGGWGPYGWGGGPFMGGGPAVMYIPYTAGVVEFTRGRVTHWSASPR
;
A
#
# COMPACT_ATOMS: atom_id res chain seq x y z
N MET A 1 32.48 -6.54 38.64
CA MET A 1 31.12 -6.71 38.08
C MET A 1 31.17 -6.26 36.63
N ASN A 2 30.93 -7.17 35.69
CA ASN A 2 31.40 -7.06 34.31
C ASN A 2 30.61 -6.02 33.49
N HIS A 3 31.14 -4.80 33.39
CA HIS A 3 30.61 -3.72 32.55
C HIS A 3 30.52 -4.08 31.06
N SER A 4 31.25 -5.11 30.59
CA SER A 4 31.14 -5.63 29.21
C SER A 4 29.82 -6.35 28.91
N ILE A 5 29.18 -6.99 29.91
CA ILE A 5 27.90 -7.69 29.71
C ILE A 5 26.76 -6.67 29.63
N LEU A 6 26.80 -5.64 30.47
CA LEU A 6 25.78 -4.59 30.49
C LEU A 6 25.76 -3.80 29.18
N ARG A 7 26.92 -3.51 28.59
CA ARG A 7 27.03 -2.84 27.28
C ARG A 7 26.53 -3.69 26.11
N PHE A 8 26.66 -5.02 26.19
CA PHE A 8 26.13 -5.94 25.18
C PHE A 8 24.59 -5.97 25.20
N PHE A 9 23.99 -5.92 26.40
CA PHE A 9 22.52 -5.85 26.55
C PHE A 9 21.93 -4.50 26.12
N THR A 10 22.66 -3.38 26.30
CA THR A 10 22.20 -2.06 25.85
C THR A 10 22.26 -1.89 24.32
N GLY A 11 23.17 -2.59 23.63
CA GLY A 11 23.25 -2.56 22.17
C GLY A 11 22.15 -3.35 21.45
N LEU A 12 21.68 -4.46 22.04
CA LEU A 12 20.68 -5.34 21.41
C LEU A 12 19.26 -4.75 21.45
N ALA A 13 18.94 -3.91 22.44
CA ALA A 13 17.62 -3.29 22.58
C ALA A 13 17.33 -2.21 21.53
N ALA A 14 18.35 -1.65 20.87
CA ALA A 14 18.19 -0.57 19.90
C ALA A 14 17.81 -1.03 18.49
N VAL A 15 17.95 -2.33 18.16
CA VAL A 15 17.71 -2.84 16.80
C VAL A 15 16.25 -3.28 16.57
N VAL A 16 15.46 -3.49 17.63
CA VAL A 16 14.08 -4.03 17.53
C VAL A 16 13.03 -2.93 17.25
N LEU A 17 13.37 -1.65 17.36
CA LEU A 17 12.39 -0.55 17.29
C LEU A 17 12.12 0.01 15.87
N LEU A 18 12.65 -0.62 14.81
CA LEU A 18 12.52 -0.11 13.43
C LEU A 18 11.45 -0.82 12.57
N SER A 19 10.62 -1.71 13.12
CA SER A 19 9.66 -2.51 12.31
C SER A 19 8.26 -1.89 12.13
N GLN A 20 8.01 -0.64 12.56
CA GLN A 20 6.70 0.00 12.48
C GLN A 20 6.59 0.99 11.32
N CYS A 21 6.48 0.49 10.09
CA CYS A 21 6.01 1.33 8.98
C CYS A 21 5.25 0.59 7.88
N ALA A 22 4.49 -0.44 8.25
CA ALA A 22 3.40 -0.91 7.41
C ALA A 22 2.18 -1.20 8.31
N ALA A 23 1.03 -0.63 7.98
CA ALA A 23 -0.25 -1.01 8.59
C ALA A 23 -0.59 -2.45 8.16
N GLY A 24 0.06 -3.43 8.76
CA GLY A 24 -0.11 -4.86 8.50
C GLY A 24 -1.31 -5.46 9.25
N PRO A 25 -1.58 -6.76 9.04
CA PRO A 25 -2.70 -7.45 9.69
C PRO A 25 -2.67 -7.34 11.21
N GLN A 26 -1.49 -7.50 11.83
CA GLN A 26 -1.34 -7.42 13.29
C GLN A 26 -1.82 -6.08 13.86
N SER A 27 -1.46 -4.98 13.22
CA SER A 27 -1.89 -3.63 13.62
C SER A 27 -3.41 -3.45 13.51
N ARG A 28 -4.06 -4.14 12.55
CA ARG A 28 -5.53 -4.13 12.44
C ARG A 28 -6.19 -4.98 13.52
N ILE A 29 -5.61 -6.12 13.85
CA ILE A 29 -6.08 -7.01 14.92
C ILE A 29 -6.02 -6.30 16.28
N GLU A 30 -4.90 -5.65 16.59
CA GLU A 30 -4.72 -4.89 17.83
C GLU A 30 -5.74 -3.76 17.99
N ARG A 31 -6.12 -3.09 16.89
CA ARG A 31 -7.17 -2.07 16.88
C ARG A 31 -8.59 -2.64 16.96
N ASN A 32 -8.79 -3.90 16.60
CA ASN A 32 -10.12 -4.52 16.49
C ASN A 32 -10.15 -5.91 17.17
N PRO A 33 -9.81 -6.03 18.47
CA PRO A 33 -9.68 -7.32 19.13
C PRO A 33 -11.00 -8.09 19.22
N GLN A 34 -12.12 -7.39 19.40
CA GLN A 34 -13.45 -8.00 19.45
C GLN A 34 -13.81 -8.68 18.13
N MET A 35 -13.53 -8.02 17.00
CA MET A 35 -13.76 -8.55 15.66
C MET A 35 -12.91 -9.82 15.43
N PHE A 36 -11.64 -9.80 15.83
CA PHE A 36 -10.74 -10.96 15.71
C PHE A 36 -11.20 -12.14 16.57
N ASN A 37 -11.67 -11.88 17.80
CA ASN A 37 -12.12 -12.91 18.72
C ASN A 37 -13.42 -13.62 18.28
N GLN A 38 -14.22 -12.99 17.42
CA GLN A 38 -15.42 -13.59 16.85
C GLN A 38 -15.13 -14.55 15.68
N LEU A 39 -13.90 -14.55 15.16
CA LEU A 39 -13.49 -15.42 14.06
C LEU A 39 -13.26 -16.86 14.54
N SER A 40 -13.44 -17.82 13.63
CA SER A 40 -13.04 -19.20 13.87
C SER A 40 -11.52 -19.30 14.08
N SER A 41 -11.03 -20.31 14.80
CA SER A 41 -9.58 -20.51 14.99
C SER A 41 -8.81 -20.56 13.66
N ARG A 42 -9.37 -21.24 12.66
CA ARG A 42 -8.78 -21.31 11.32
C ARG A 42 -8.71 -19.95 10.64
N ASP A 43 -9.75 -19.13 10.77
CA ASP A 43 -9.74 -17.78 10.17
C ASP A 43 -8.79 -16.84 10.88
N ARG A 44 -8.66 -16.96 12.21
CA ARG A 44 -7.68 -16.20 12.99
C ARG A 44 -6.26 -16.42 12.50
N GLU A 45 -5.85 -17.68 12.33
CA GLU A 45 -4.50 -18.03 11.83
C GLU A 45 -4.21 -17.43 10.45
N LEU A 46 -5.16 -17.54 9.53
CA LEU A 46 -5.03 -17.01 8.16
C LEU A 46 -4.99 -15.48 8.14
N VAL A 47 -5.85 -14.84 8.92
CA VAL A 47 -5.94 -13.39 9.02
C VAL A 47 -4.66 -12.79 9.59
N THR A 48 -4.05 -13.40 10.60
CA THR A 48 -2.73 -12.97 11.12
C THR A 48 -1.66 -12.99 10.03
N SER A 49 -1.77 -13.91 9.08
CA SER A 49 -0.85 -14.02 7.94
C SER A 49 -1.27 -13.16 6.73
N GLY A 50 -2.39 -12.43 6.81
CA GLY A 50 -2.93 -11.63 5.69
C GLY A 50 -3.52 -12.47 4.55
N VAL A 51 -3.87 -13.73 4.81
CA VAL A 51 -4.41 -14.67 3.82
C VAL A 51 -5.93 -14.67 3.87
N ILE A 52 -6.57 -14.65 2.70
CA ILE A 52 -8.01 -14.80 2.53
C ILE A 52 -8.31 -16.21 2.01
N ARG A 53 -9.46 -16.75 2.43
CA ARG A 53 -10.05 -17.96 1.84
C ARG A 53 -11.53 -17.77 1.57
N GLU A 54 -12.06 -18.61 0.69
CA GLU A 54 -13.50 -18.73 0.51
C GLU A 54 -14.22 -19.08 1.82
N GLY A 55 -15.41 -18.51 1.99
CA GLY A 55 -16.24 -18.65 3.18
C GLY A 55 -15.93 -17.69 4.33
N MET A 56 -14.85 -16.91 4.27
CA MET A 56 -14.60 -15.84 5.26
C MET A 56 -15.71 -14.79 5.24
N ASN A 57 -15.97 -14.15 6.39
CA ASN A 57 -16.82 -12.95 6.44
C ASN A 57 -16.00 -11.69 6.13
N ARG A 58 -16.71 -10.57 5.98
CA ARG A 58 -16.13 -9.24 5.75
C ARG A 58 -15.14 -8.83 6.83
N ASP A 59 -15.41 -9.19 8.08
CA ASP A 59 -14.55 -8.90 9.23
C ASP A 59 -13.18 -9.56 9.09
N ALA A 60 -13.14 -10.85 8.73
CA ALA A 60 -11.90 -11.55 8.45
C ALA A 60 -11.13 -10.90 7.29
N VAL A 61 -11.82 -10.53 6.21
CA VAL A 61 -11.21 -9.84 5.06
C VAL A 61 -10.65 -8.48 5.44
N PHE A 62 -11.40 -7.69 6.22
CA PHE A 62 -10.97 -6.39 6.72
C PHE A 62 -9.74 -6.52 7.61
N LEU A 63 -9.70 -7.51 8.50
CA LEU A 63 -8.52 -7.76 9.33
C LEU A 63 -7.32 -8.23 8.49
N ALA A 64 -7.54 -9.06 7.47
CA ALA A 64 -6.49 -9.58 6.61
C ALA A 64 -5.91 -8.53 5.67
N TRP A 65 -6.74 -7.76 4.96
CA TRP A 65 -6.33 -6.86 3.87
C TRP A 65 -6.59 -5.38 4.16
N GLY A 66 -7.43 -5.06 5.12
CA GLY A 66 -7.78 -3.69 5.48
C GLY A 66 -9.02 -3.18 4.76
N ARG A 67 -9.22 -1.86 4.85
CA ARG A 67 -10.32 -1.16 4.19
C ARG A 67 -10.11 -1.20 2.66
N PRO A 68 -11.11 -1.59 1.87
CA PRO A 68 -11.00 -1.55 0.41
C PRO A 68 -11.01 -0.10 -0.10
N ASP A 69 -10.40 0.11 -1.26
CA ASP A 69 -10.41 1.40 -1.96
C ASP A 69 -11.76 1.64 -2.63
N GLN A 70 -12.40 0.57 -3.10
CA GLN A 70 -13.72 0.63 -3.73
C GLN A 70 -14.61 -0.53 -3.26
N VAL A 71 -15.89 -0.20 -3.06
CA VAL A 71 -16.94 -1.17 -2.77
C VAL A 71 -18.04 -1.00 -3.81
N SER A 72 -18.41 -2.08 -4.48
CA SER A 72 -19.53 -2.12 -5.42
C SER A 72 -20.53 -3.18 -5.00
N ALA A 73 -21.82 -2.86 -5.07
CA ALA A 73 -22.90 -3.81 -4.86
C ALA A 73 -23.68 -4.02 -6.16
N GLY A 74 -24.20 -5.23 -6.37
CA GLY A 74 -24.97 -5.56 -7.56
C GLY A 74 -25.69 -6.89 -7.43
N THR A 75 -26.17 -7.39 -8.56
CA THR A 75 -26.78 -8.72 -8.63
C THR A 75 -26.15 -9.54 -9.75
N SER A 76 -25.90 -10.82 -9.50
CA SER A 76 -25.42 -11.77 -10.50
C SER A 76 -26.27 -13.04 -10.42
N ARG A 77 -26.89 -13.41 -11.55
CA ARG A 77 -27.80 -14.56 -11.64
C ARG A 77 -28.87 -14.56 -10.54
N GLY A 78 -29.43 -13.39 -10.23
CA GLY A 78 -30.46 -13.20 -9.20
C GLY A 78 -29.98 -13.26 -7.74
N LYS A 79 -28.66 -13.31 -7.50
CA LYS A 79 -28.07 -13.24 -6.15
C LYS A 79 -27.43 -11.88 -5.94
N GLU A 80 -27.63 -11.30 -4.76
CA GLU A 80 -26.88 -10.11 -4.34
C GLU A 80 -25.40 -10.44 -4.21
N ILE A 81 -24.59 -9.61 -4.85
CA ILE A 81 -23.13 -9.67 -4.79
C ILE A 81 -22.58 -8.34 -4.30
N GLU A 82 -21.48 -8.40 -3.57
CA GLU A 82 -20.68 -7.25 -3.20
C GLU A 82 -19.24 -7.53 -3.56
N SER A 83 -18.55 -6.56 -4.15
CA SER A 83 -17.14 -6.69 -4.52
C SER A 83 -16.34 -5.58 -3.87
N TRP A 84 -15.25 -5.97 -3.23
CA TRP A 84 -14.26 -5.09 -2.61
C TRP A 84 -13.01 -5.09 -3.50
N THR A 85 -12.61 -3.91 -3.96
CA THR A 85 -11.42 -3.74 -4.80
C THR A 85 -10.35 -2.99 -4.03
N TYR A 86 -9.13 -3.50 -4.13
CA TYR A 86 -7.92 -2.95 -3.54
C TYR A 86 -7.00 -2.49 -4.65
N LEU A 87 -6.52 -1.26 -4.55
CA LEU A 87 -5.63 -0.63 -5.51
C LEU A 87 -4.22 -0.55 -4.94
N GLY A 88 -3.25 -0.76 -5.83
CA GLY A 88 -1.84 -0.52 -5.55
C GLY A 88 -1.29 0.49 -6.53
N GLU A 89 -0.14 1.06 -6.21
CA GLU A 89 0.62 1.90 -7.11
C GLU A 89 1.91 1.20 -7.52
N ARG A 90 2.27 1.31 -8.79
CA ARG A 90 3.57 0.81 -9.27
C ARG A 90 4.36 1.91 -9.97
N PRO A 91 5.67 2.01 -9.71
CA PRO A 91 6.52 2.98 -10.38
C PRO A 91 6.74 2.54 -11.84
N VAL A 92 6.47 3.44 -12.76
CA VAL A 92 6.85 3.33 -14.17
C VAL A 92 7.88 4.40 -14.44
N ARG A 93 9.06 3.97 -14.89
CA ARG A 93 10.10 4.88 -15.36
C ARG A 93 9.71 5.38 -16.74
N SER A 94 9.58 6.69 -16.87
CA SER A 94 9.44 7.37 -18.15
C SER A 94 10.63 8.27 -18.39
N TYR A 95 10.89 8.59 -19.66
CA TYR A 95 11.84 9.63 -20.02
C TYR A 95 11.03 10.74 -20.68
N ASN A 96 10.89 11.86 -19.99
CA ASN A 96 10.16 13.01 -20.47
C ASN A 96 11.16 14.05 -20.96
N MET A 97 10.87 14.59 -22.14
CA MET A 97 11.58 15.72 -22.73
C MET A 97 10.62 16.90 -22.68
N ASN A 98 10.91 17.88 -21.84
CA ASN A 98 10.08 19.07 -21.67
C ASN A 98 10.69 20.21 -22.47
N MET A 99 9.85 20.88 -23.26
CA MET A 99 10.20 22.09 -23.97
C MET A 99 9.26 23.21 -23.52
N GLY A 100 9.82 24.27 -22.95
CA GLY A 100 9.06 25.37 -22.38
C GLY A 100 9.72 26.71 -22.62
N PHE A 101 8.99 27.80 -22.41
CA PHE A 101 9.54 29.15 -22.35
C PHE A 101 9.63 29.55 -20.88
N GLY A 102 10.83 29.67 -20.35
CA GLY A 102 11.05 30.07 -18.96
C GLY A 102 11.24 31.58 -18.89
N PHE A 103 10.49 32.30 -18.06
CA PHE A 103 10.92 33.63 -17.62
C PHE A 103 11.93 33.44 -16.49
N GLY A 104 13.10 34.09 -16.63
CA GLY A 104 14.25 33.91 -15.75
C GLY A 104 13.89 33.96 -14.27
N GLY A 105 14.19 32.87 -13.56
CA GLY A 105 13.98 32.75 -12.13
C GLY A 105 14.47 31.41 -11.57
N TRP A 106 15.72 31.42 -11.08
CA TRP A 106 16.35 30.48 -10.13
C TRP A 106 16.04 28.98 -10.32
N GLY A 107 16.62 28.37 -11.36
CA GLY A 107 16.58 26.92 -11.56
C GLY A 107 17.73 26.41 -12.42
N MET A 108 18.71 25.79 -11.74
CA MET A 108 19.85 24.97 -12.19
C MET A 108 19.90 24.56 -13.68
N GLY A 109 20.71 25.26 -14.49
CA GLY A 109 20.96 24.85 -15.88
C GLY A 109 21.69 25.86 -16.78
N GLY A 110 22.93 26.22 -16.47
CA GLY A 110 23.93 26.58 -17.50
C GLY A 110 24.08 28.03 -17.99
N TRP A 111 25.07 28.73 -17.40
CA TRP A 111 26.07 29.67 -17.97
C TRP A 111 25.65 30.94 -18.75
N GLY A 112 25.78 32.11 -18.10
CA GLY A 112 26.01 33.41 -18.74
C GLY A 112 25.72 34.64 -17.84
N PRO A 113 26.63 35.63 -17.69
CA PRO A 113 26.44 36.76 -16.76
C PRO A 113 25.46 37.86 -17.23
N TYR A 114 24.83 37.73 -18.40
CA TYR A 114 24.01 38.78 -19.02
C TYR A 114 22.80 38.20 -19.75
N GLY A 115 21.86 37.57 -19.03
CA GLY A 115 20.75 36.86 -19.65
C GLY A 115 19.39 37.14 -19.00
N TRP A 116 18.90 38.39 -19.07
CA TRP A 116 17.47 38.67 -18.89
C TRP A 116 16.76 38.29 -20.21
N GLY A 117 16.55 36.98 -20.42
CA GLY A 117 16.02 36.47 -21.68
C GLY A 117 15.19 35.24 -21.45
N GLY A 118 13.87 35.39 -21.51
CA GLY A 118 12.95 34.27 -21.51
C GLY A 118 12.99 33.55 -22.86
N GLY A 119 13.92 32.61 -22.99
CA GLY A 119 14.13 31.80 -24.19
C GLY A 119 13.50 30.41 -24.06
N PRO A 120 13.25 29.73 -25.19
CA PRO A 120 12.85 28.33 -25.18
C PRO A 120 13.99 27.49 -24.58
N PHE A 121 13.66 26.65 -23.60
CA PHE A 121 14.57 25.66 -23.04
C PHE A 121 14.09 24.24 -23.39
N MET A 122 15.06 23.36 -23.61
CA MET A 122 14.85 21.92 -23.79
C MET A 122 15.56 21.20 -22.64
N GLY A 123 14.78 20.55 -21.78
CA GLY A 123 15.29 19.76 -20.66
C GLY A 123 14.64 18.39 -20.66
N GLY A 124 15.46 17.34 -20.61
CA GLY A 124 14.99 15.95 -20.56
C GLY A 124 15.64 15.20 -19.42
N GLY A 125 14.87 14.36 -18.74
CA GLY A 125 15.36 13.56 -17.62
C GLY A 125 14.49 12.34 -17.35
N PRO A 126 15.02 11.34 -16.64
CA PRO A 126 14.20 10.23 -16.18
C PRO A 126 13.19 10.72 -15.13
N ALA A 127 11.91 10.45 -15.35
CA ALA A 127 10.85 10.60 -14.37
C ALA A 127 10.37 9.23 -13.88
N VAL A 128 9.87 9.21 -12.64
CA VAL A 128 9.15 8.06 -12.10
C VAL A 128 7.73 8.52 -11.86
N MET A 129 6.78 7.90 -12.55
CA MET A 129 5.36 8.13 -12.33
C MET A 129 4.73 6.89 -11.72
N TYR A 130 3.78 7.10 -10.80
CA TYR A 130 3.05 6.03 -10.16
C TYR A 130 1.71 5.87 -10.87
N ILE A 131 1.45 4.66 -11.37
CA ILE A 131 0.17 4.33 -11.98
C ILE A 131 -0.60 3.36 -11.07
N PRO A 132 -1.92 3.57 -10.91
CA PRO A 132 -2.73 2.66 -10.14
C PRO A 132 -2.89 1.32 -10.89
N TYR A 133 -2.99 0.24 -10.14
CA TYR A 133 -3.36 -1.08 -10.62
C TYR A 133 -4.23 -1.80 -9.60
N THR A 134 -4.99 -2.80 -10.02
CA THR A 134 -5.77 -3.64 -9.10
C THR A 134 -4.85 -4.59 -8.34
N ALA A 135 -4.64 -4.31 -7.05
CA ALA A 135 -3.84 -5.14 -6.16
C ALA A 135 -4.61 -6.37 -5.67
N GLY A 136 -5.94 -6.28 -5.56
CA GLY A 136 -6.76 -7.44 -5.23
C GLY A 136 -8.26 -7.16 -5.33
N VAL A 137 -9.03 -8.23 -5.44
CA VAL A 137 -10.50 -8.20 -5.49
C VAL A 137 -11.04 -9.29 -4.58
N VAL A 138 -12.10 -9.00 -3.83
CA VAL A 138 -12.83 -9.97 -3.01
C VAL A 138 -14.32 -9.83 -3.29
N GLU A 139 -14.95 -10.91 -3.73
CA GLU A 139 -16.38 -10.97 -3.94
C GLU A 139 -17.08 -11.70 -2.80
N PHE A 140 -18.20 -11.15 -2.38
CA PHE A 140 -19.07 -11.67 -1.34
C PHE A 140 -20.43 -12.00 -1.91
N THR A 141 -20.94 -13.18 -1.53
CA THR A 141 -22.36 -13.52 -1.67
C THR A 141 -22.90 -13.85 -0.29
N ARG A 142 -24.02 -13.22 0.12
CA ARG A 142 -24.60 -13.38 1.47
C ARG A 142 -23.58 -13.14 2.60
N GLY A 143 -22.70 -12.15 2.40
CA GLY A 143 -21.68 -11.75 3.38
C GLY A 143 -20.50 -12.73 3.53
N ARG A 144 -20.38 -13.73 2.65
CA ARG A 144 -19.28 -14.71 2.65
C ARG A 144 -18.47 -14.60 1.37
N VAL A 145 -17.14 -14.73 1.48
CA VAL A 145 -16.23 -14.72 0.34
C VAL A 145 -16.57 -15.89 -0.60
N THR A 146 -16.87 -15.59 -1.85
CA THR A 146 -17.09 -16.58 -2.92
C THR A 146 -15.96 -16.61 -3.93
N HIS A 147 -15.26 -15.50 -4.09
CA HIS A 147 -14.09 -15.40 -4.96
C HIS A 147 -13.13 -14.36 -4.41
N TRP A 148 -11.83 -14.57 -4.61
CA TRP A 148 -10.83 -13.56 -4.34
C TRP A 148 -9.64 -13.73 -5.29
N SER A 149 -8.96 -12.63 -5.58
CA SER A 149 -7.70 -12.61 -6.31
C SER A 149 -6.78 -11.54 -5.75
N ALA A 150 -5.48 -11.78 -5.78
CA ALA A 150 -4.46 -10.82 -5.38
C ALA A 150 -3.34 -10.81 -6.42
N SER A 151 -2.91 -9.61 -6.80
CA SER A 151 -1.72 -9.42 -7.62
C SER A 151 -0.47 -9.78 -6.79
N PRO A 152 0.53 -10.45 -7.38
CA PRO A 152 1.83 -10.62 -6.74
C PRO A 152 2.38 -9.25 -6.32
N ARG A 153 2.93 -9.18 -5.11
CA ARG A 153 3.60 -7.99 -4.59
C ARG A 153 5.03 -7.91 -5.09
#